data_AF-A0A377ZZV5-F1
#
_entry.id   AF-A0A377ZZV5-F1
#
_cell.length_a   1.000
_cell.length_b   1.000
_cell.length_c   1.000
_cell.angle_alpha   90.00
_cell.angle_beta   90.00
_cell.angle_gamma   90.00
#
_symmetry.space_group_name_H-M   'P 1'
#
loop_
_entity.id
_entity.type
_entity.pdbx_description
1 polymer ?
#
loop_
_entity_poly.entity_id
_entity_poly.type
_entity_poly.pdbx_seq_one_letter_code
_entity_poly.pdbx_strand_id
1 'polypeptide(L)'
;MLVGQDPFNRERIWQDLNHWQRGSAHQLTERALSFVEQALWDLIGRSLKMPVYKLLGGYRDTVPAYGSTMCGDDLPGGLSTPEEYAALLRSWSPAATRPSNCTPGCRQSLLRPIPKWTLKPARRCAKP
;
A
#
# COMPACT_ATOMS: atom_id res chain seq x y z
N MET A 1 -0.58 29.37 -7.21
CA MET A 1 0.84 29.05 -6.97
C MET A 1 1.39 28.02 -7.95
N LEU A 2 0.65 26.96 -8.31
CA LEU A 2 1.14 25.90 -9.20
C LEU A 2 1.11 26.24 -10.71
N VAL A 3 0.21 27.14 -11.14
CA VAL A 3 0.05 27.48 -12.56
C VAL A 3 1.29 28.22 -13.07
N GLY A 4 1.82 27.78 -14.21
CA GLY A 4 3.03 28.35 -14.82
C GLY A 4 4.35 27.82 -14.24
N GLN A 5 4.30 26.94 -13.23
CA GLN A 5 5.47 26.27 -12.72
C GLN A 5 5.83 25.07 -13.60
N ASP A 6 7.12 24.84 -13.79
CA ASP A 6 7.63 23.63 -14.42
C ASP A 6 7.50 22.44 -13.44
N PRO A 7 6.76 21.37 -13.80
CA PRO A 7 6.52 20.22 -12.92
C PRO A 7 7.80 19.45 -12.57
N PHE A 8 8.87 19.55 -13.36
CA PHE A 8 10.16 18.91 -13.03
C PHE A 8 10.83 19.54 -11.79
N ASN A 9 10.47 20.77 -11.44
CA ASN A 9 10.92 21.44 -10.21
C ASN A 9 10.09 21.03 -8.98
N ARG A 10 9.76 19.74 -8.85
CA ARG A 10 8.91 19.19 -7.78
C ARG A 10 9.38 19.60 -6.39
N GLU A 11 10.69 19.53 -6.14
CA GLU A 11 11.27 19.87 -4.82
C GLU A 11 11.01 21.33 -4.46
N ARG A 12 11.20 22.25 -5.40
CA ARG A 12 10.90 23.67 -5.19
C ARG A 12 9.41 23.86 -4.85
N ILE A 13 8.53 23.24 -5.63
CA ILE A 13 7.08 23.33 -5.42
C ILE A 13 6.69 22.81 -4.04
N TRP A 14 7.29 21.71 -3.59
CA TRP A 14 7.04 21.14 -2.26
C TRP A 14 7.49 22.08 -1.15
N GLN A 15 8.71 22.63 -1.24
CA GLN A 15 9.25 23.58 -0.25
C GLN A 15 8.38 24.83 -0.15
N ASP A 16 7.93 25.37 -1.28
CA ASP A 16 7.04 26.53 -1.32
C ASP A 16 5.71 26.24 -0.62
N LEU A 17 5.07 25.09 -0.92
CA LEU A 17 3.82 24.67 -0.29
C LEU A 17 3.98 24.43 1.23
N ASN A 18 5.06 23.76 1.62
CA ASN A 18 5.38 23.49 3.02
C ASN A 18 5.62 24.79 3.80
N HIS A 19 6.29 25.77 3.20
CA HIS A 19 6.48 27.08 3.82
C HIS A 19 5.15 27.82 4.06
N TRP A 20 4.22 27.72 3.09
CA TRP A 20 2.90 28.36 3.17
C TRP A 20 1.97 27.68 4.18
N GLN A 21 2.24 26.43 4.55
CA GLN A 21 1.44 25.67 5.51
C GLN A 21 1.26 26.39 6.84
N ARG A 22 2.32 27.01 7.36
CA ARG A 22 2.29 27.76 8.63
C ARG A 22 1.29 28.93 8.61
N GLY A 23 1.13 29.59 7.47
CA GLY A 23 0.23 30.73 7.30
C GLY A 23 -1.20 30.34 6.93
N SER A 24 -1.48 29.05 6.71
CA SER A 24 -2.74 28.59 6.12
C SER A 24 -3.90 28.43 7.11
N ALA A 25 -3.72 28.77 8.38
CA ALA A 25 -4.73 28.55 9.43
C ALA A 25 -5.28 27.10 9.44
N HIS A 26 -4.40 26.11 9.26
CA HIS A 26 -4.71 24.68 9.16
C HIS A 26 -5.54 24.23 7.94
N GLN A 27 -5.76 25.11 6.95
CA GLN A 27 -6.47 24.76 5.71
C GLN A 27 -5.56 23.96 4.76
N LEU A 28 -4.26 24.26 4.76
CA LEU A 28 -3.28 23.50 4.00
C LEU A 28 -2.78 22.35 4.90
N THR A 29 -3.33 21.15 4.68
CA THR A 29 -2.96 19.96 5.45
C THR A 29 -1.86 19.17 4.74
N GLU A 30 -1.08 18.39 5.50
CA GLU A 30 -0.10 17.43 4.95
C GLU A 30 -0.70 16.49 3.91
N ARG A 31 -1.98 16.12 4.09
CA ARG A 31 -2.73 15.31 3.12
C ARG A 31 -2.89 16.05 1.79
N ALA A 32 -3.18 17.35 1.81
CA ALA A 32 -3.28 18.15 0.59
C ALA A 32 -1.92 18.27 -0.12
N LEU A 33 -0.83 18.48 0.63
CA LEU A 33 0.53 18.48 0.08
C LEU A 33 0.87 17.14 -0.58
N SER A 34 0.55 16.03 0.09
CA SER A 34 0.80 14.68 -0.40
C SER A 34 0.09 14.42 -1.73
N PHE A 35 -1.15 14.87 -1.89
CA PHE A 35 -1.88 14.71 -3.14
C PHE A 35 -1.26 15.49 -4.30
N VAL A 36 -0.77 16.71 -4.05
CA VAL A 36 -0.08 17.50 -5.07
C VAL A 36 1.22 16.81 -5.49
N GLU A 37 1.98 16.30 -4.54
CA GLU A 37 3.24 15.61 -4.80
C GLU A 37 3.05 14.32 -5.61
N GLN A 38 2.03 13.51 -5.27
CA GLN A 38 1.62 12.34 -6.04
C GLN A 38 1.20 12.69 -7.46
N ALA A 39 0.42 13.75 -7.64
CA ALA A 39 -0.03 14.20 -8.95
C ALA A 39 1.13 14.68 -9.84
N LEU A 40 2.11 15.37 -9.26
CA LEU A 40 3.32 15.77 -9.98
C LEU A 40 4.14 14.55 -10.43
N TRP A 41 4.30 13.54 -9.58
CA TRP A 41 4.96 12.30 -9.96
C TRP A 41 4.23 11.54 -11.07
N ASP A 42 2.90 11.45 -11.00
CA ASP A 42 2.11 10.82 -12.06
C ASP A 42 2.25 11.59 -13.39
N LEU A 43 2.21 12.93 -13.34
CA LEU A 43 2.41 13.78 -14.52
C LEU A 43 3.78 13.58 -15.16
N ILE A 44 4.85 13.59 -14.35
CA ILE A 44 6.22 13.35 -14.84
C ILE A 44 6.35 11.94 -15.40
N GLY A 45 5.82 10.94 -14.68
CA GLY A 45 5.83 9.54 -15.11
C GLY A 45 5.12 9.33 -16.46
N ARG A 46 3.94 9.92 -16.64
CA ARG A 46 3.20 9.89 -17.90
C ARG A 46 3.93 10.62 -19.02
N SER A 47 4.49 11.81 -18.74
CA SER A 47 5.22 12.60 -19.73
C SER A 47 6.46 11.88 -20.25
N LEU A 48 7.18 11.18 -19.36
CA LEU A 48 8.37 10.40 -19.69
C LEU A 48 8.05 8.95 -20.11
N LYS A 49 6.77 8.53 -20.07
CA LYS A 49 6.32 7.14 -20.28
C LYS A 49 7.10 6.12 -19.43
N MET A 50 7.48 6.53 -18.22
CA MET A 50 8.25 5.70 -17.28
C MET A 50 7.47 5.52 -15.98
N PRO A 51 7.48 4.32 -15.39
CA PRO A 51 6.87 4.13 -14.09
C PRO A 51 7.68 4.88 -13.01
N VAL A 52 6.98 5.51 -12.07
CA VAL A 52 7.58 6.39 -11.04
C VAL A 52 8.70 5.71 -10.25
N TYR A 53 8.56 4.43 -9.91
CA TYR A 53 9.61 3.70 -9.18
C TYR A 53 10.93 3.59 -9.96
N LYS A 54 10.90 3.60 -11.31
CA LYS A 54 12.13 3.64 -12.13
C LYS A 54 12.74 5.04 -12.14
N LEU A 55 11.90 6.10 -12.15
CA LEU A 55 12.37 7.49 -12.01
C LEU A 55 13.11 7.73 -10.69
N LEU A 56 12.69 7.06 -9.62
CA LEU A 56 13.30 7.13 -8.29
C LEU A 56 14.60 6.31 -8.15
N GLY A 57 15.03 5.56 -9.17
CA GLY A 57 16.18 4.65 -9.06
C GLY A 57 15.76 3.26 -8.57
N GLY A 58 14.87 2.61 -9.33
CA GLY A 58 14.18 1.39 -8.91
C GLY A 58 15.07 0.26 -8.39
N TYR A 59 14.66 -0.33 -7.26
CA TYR A 59 15.39 -1.41 -6.58
C TYR A 59 14.83 -2.81 -6.89
N ARG A 60 13.51 -2.97 -6.93
CA ARG A 60 12.81 -4.25 -7.16
C ARG A 60 11.55 -4.03 -7.98
N ASP A 61 11.22 -4.99 -8.84
CA ASP A 61 10.01 -4.92 -9.68
C ASP A 61 8.77 -5.54 -9.00
N THR A 62 8.97 -6.41 -7.99
CA THR A 62 7.88 -7.04 -7.22
C THR A 62 8.16 -7.02 -5.73
N VAL A 63 7.12 -6.89 -4.91
CA VAL A 63 7.20 -6.98 -3.44
C VAL A 63 6.09 -7.91 -2.93
N PRO A 64 6.37 -8.82 -1.98
CA PRO A 64 5.32 -9.60 -1.33
C PRO A 64 4.37 -8.68 -0.56
N ALA A 65 3.07 -8.76 -0.87
CA ALA A 65 2.05 -8.06 -0.12
C ALA A 65 1.69 -8.85 1.15
N TYR A 66 1.40 -8.14 2.24
CA TYR A 66 0.71 -8.70 3.39
C TYR A 66 -0.74 -8.25 3.35
N GLY A 67 -1.65 -9.11 3.81
CA GLY A 67 -3.05 -8.77 3.84
C GLY A 67 -3.33 -8.00 5.12
N SER A 68 -3.67 -6.72 4.98
CA SER A 68 -4.15 -5.90 6.08
C SER A 68 -5.66 -6.07 6.18
N THR A 69 -6.15 -6.59 7.30
CA THR A 69 -7.58 -6.65 7.58
C THR A 69 -8.11 -5.27 7.94
N MET A 70 -9.41 -5.06 7.73
CA MET A 70 -10.09 -3.87 8.25
C MET A 70 -10.15 -3.90 9.78
N CYS A 71 -10.46 -2.74 10.38
CA CYS A 71 -10.77 -2.64 11.80
C CYS A 71 -11.96 -3.55 12.13
N GLY A 72 -12.01 -4.00 13.39
CA GLY A 72 -13.14 -4.79 13.87
C GLY A 72 -14.42 -3.97 13.83
N ASP A 73 -15.52 -4.65 13.54
CA ASP A 73 -16.86 -4.07 13.51
C ASP A 73 -17.80 -4.89 14.38
N ASP A 74 -18.99 -4.36 14.67
CA ASP A 74 -20.03 -5.07 15.41
C ASP A 74 -21.10 -5.66 14.46
N LEU A 75 -20.73 -5.87 13.19
CA LEU A 75 -21.66 -6.35 12.17
C LEU A 75 -21.70 -7.88 12.15
N PRO A 76 -22.89 -8.50 12.11
CA PRO A 76 -23.00 -9.96 12.04
C PRO A 76 -22.43 -10.46 10.70
N GLY A 77 -21.44 -11.36 10.76
CA GLY A 77 -20.72 -11.87 9.58
C GLY A 77 -19.61 -10.95 9.08
N GLY A 78 -19.26 -9.91 9.84
CA GLY A 78 -18.16 -8.99 9.58
C GLY A 78 -16.85 -9.43 10.21
N LEU A 79 -16.24 -8.55 10.99
CA LEU A 79 -15.01 -8.75 11.75
C LEU A 79 -15.26 -8.48 13.24
N SER A 80 -16.31 -9.10 13.77
CA SER A 80 -16.78 -8.90 15.14
C SER A 80 -16.20 -9.92 16.12
N THR A 81 -15.86 -11.11 15.64
CA THR A 81 -15.31 -12.20 16.45
C THR A 81 -13.96 -12.69 15.94
N PRO A 82 -13.07 -13.19 16.82
CA PRO A 82 -11.81 -13.81 16.42
C PRO A 82 -11.99 -14.95 15.40
N GLU A 83 -13.10 -15.67 15.48
CA GLU A 83 -13.46 -16.76 14.57
C GLU A 83 -13.73 -16.24 13.15
N GLU A 84 -14.41 -15.10 13.00
CA GLU A 84 -14.66 -14.44 11.72
C GLU A 84 -13.36 -13.91 11.09
N TYR A 85 -12.47 -13.32 11.89
CA TYR A 85 -11.12 -12.97 11.44
C TYR A 85 -10.37 -14.20 10.92
N ALA A 86 -10.42 -15.31 11.65
CA ALA A 86 -9.78 -16.55 11.22
C ALA A 86 -10.43 -17.13 9.96
N ALA A 87 -11.74 -17.00 9.79
CA ALA A 87 -12.45 -17.40 8.57
C ALA A 87 -12.02 -16.53 7.36
N LEU A 88 -11.91 -15.21 7.54
CA LEU A 88 -11.40 -14.30 6.51
C LEU A 88 -9.98 -14.69 6.09
N LEU A 89 -9.09 -14.93 7.05
CA LEU A 89 -7.71 -15.34 6.76
C LEU A 89 -7.63 -16.70 6.04
N ARG A 90 -8.56 -17.62 6.32
CA ARG A 90 -8.67 -18.90 5.57
C ARG A 90 -9.16 -18.71 4.14
N SER A 91 -9.97 -17.69 3.88
CA SER A 91 -10.42 -17.36 2.52
C SER A 91 -9.28 -16.82 1.65
N TRP A 92 -8.23 -16.29 2.27
CA TRP A 92 -7.04 -15.83 1.57
C TRP A 92 -6.16 -17.03 1.20
N SER A 93 -5.82 -17.15 -0.08
CA SER A 93 -4.93 -18.22 -0.54
C SER A 93 -3.55 -18.13 0.13
N PRO A 94 -2.96 -19.24 0.61
CA PRO A 94 -1.66 -19.24 1.29
C PRO A 94 -0.48 -18.77 0.42
N ALA A 95 -0.69 -18.58 -0.88
CA ALA A 95 0.30 -18.01 -1.79
C ALA A 95 0.33 -16.47 -1.79
N ALA A 96 -0.70 -15.80 -1.27
CA ALA A 96 -0.91 -14.37 -1.52
C ALA A 96 -0.51 -13.44 -0.36
N THR A 97 -0.55 -13.89 0.90
CA THR A 97 -0.48 -12.97 2.04
C THR A 97 0.11 -13.61 3.28
N ARG A 98 1.21 -13.04 3.81
CA ARG A 98 1.71 -13.37 5.14
C ARG A 98 0.80 -12.70 6.19
N PRO A 99 0.18 -13.42 7.13
CA PRO A 99 -0.65 -12.80 8.16
C PRO A 99 0.26 -12.17 9.23
N SER A 100 0.11 -10.87 9.50
CA SER A 100 0.89 -10.19 10.54
C SER A 100 0.10 -9.28 11.49
N ASN A 101 -1.09 -8.81 11.11
CA ASN A 101 -1.79 -7.77 11.87
C ASN A 101 -3.20 -8.22 12.29
N CYS A 102 -3.29 -9.19 13.21
CA CYS A 102 -4.51 -9.33 14.01
C CYS A 102 -4.41 -8.36 15.20
N THR A 103 -5.47 -7.58 15.43
CA THR A 103 -5.62 -6.61 16.53
C THR A 103 -5.45 -7.26 17.92
N PRO A 104 -5.13 -6.49 18.98
CA PRO A 104 -4.68 -7.01 20.27
C PRO A 104 -5.82 -7.74 21.00
N GLY A 105 -5.85 -9.06 20.82
CA GLY A 105 -6.86 -9.96 21.37
C GLY A 105 -6.82 -11.35 20.72
N CYS A 106 -6.40 -11.41 19.45
CA CYS A 106 -6.25 -12.67 18.72
C CYS A 106 -4.91 -13.35 19.09
N ARG A 107 -4.93 -14.19 20.13
CA ARG A 107 -3.76 -14.93 20.64
C ARG A 107 -3.12 -15.74 19.49
N GLN A 108 -1.84 -15.46 19.18
CA GLN A 108 -1.00 -16.11 18.16
C GLN A 108 -0.72 -17.63 18.39
N SER A 109 -1.50 -18.32 19.23
CA SER A 109 -1.19 -19.68 19.67
C SER A 109 -1.56 -20.80 18.70
N LEU A 110 -2.11 -20.50 17.51
CA LEU A 110 -2.56 -21.52 16.55
C LEU A 110 -1.68 -21.68 15.30
N LEU A 111 -0.60 -20.92 15.17
CA LEU A 111 0.37 -21.14 14.09
C LEU A 111 1.39 -22.21 14.52
N ARG A 112 1.02 -23.48 14.36
CA ARG A 112 2.03 -24.55 14.27
C ARG A 112 2.88 -24.28 13.01
N PRO A 113 4.22 -24.28 13.10
CA PRO A 113 5.06 -24.09 11.93
C PRO A 113 4.91 -25.31 11.01
N ILE A 114 4.27 -25.12 9.86
CA ILE A 114 4.24 -26.13 8.80
C ILE A 114 5.62 -26.08 8.10
N PRO A 115 6.33 -27.22 7.95
CA PRO A 115 7.69 -27.24 7.44
C PRO A 115 7.75 -26.81 5.97
N LYS A 116 8.87 -26.18 5.62
CA LYS A 116 9.20 -25.60 4.31
C LYS A 116 8.95 -26.61 3.18
N TRP A 117 7.92 -26.39 2.37
CA TRP A 117 7.75 -27.15 1.13
C TRP A 117 8.57 -26.51 0.01
N THR A 118 9.46 -27.33 -0.54
CA THR A 118 10.30 -27.09 -1.71
C THR A 118 9.47 -26.66 -2.91
N LEU A 119 9.85 -25.54 -3.53
CA LEU A 119 9.33 -25.05 -4.80
C LEU A 119 9.53 -26.12 -5.89
N LYS A 120 8.45 -26.76 -6.34
CA LYS A 120 8.44 -27.40 -7.67
C LYS A 120 8.02 -26.34 -8.70
N PRO A 121 8.72 -26.24 -9.85
CA PRO A 121 8.38 -25.25 -10.86
C PRO A 121 7.01 -25.55 -11.48
N ALA A 122 6.17 -24.52 -11.58
CA ALA A 122 4.83 -24.59 -12.14
C ALA A 122 4.85 -25.11 -13.58
N ARG A 123 4.13 -26.20 -13.85
CA ARG A 123 3.81 -26.60 -15.23
C ARG A 123 2.83 -25.57 -15.80
N ARG A 124 3.15 -25.01 -16.96
CA ARG A 124 2.24 -24.15 -17.74
C ARG A 124 0.94 -24.91 -18.01
N CYS A 125 -0.18 -24.40 -17.52
CA CYS A 125 -1.50 -24.80 -18.00
C CYS A 125 -1.66 -24.32 -19.44
N ALA A 126 -1.56 -25.23 -20.41
CA ALA A 126 -2.16 -25.05 -21.72
C ALA A 126 -3.68 -25.15 -21.55
N LYS A 127 -4.41 -24.15 -22.02
CA LYS A 127 -5.88 -24.17 -22.08
C LYS A 127 -6.33 -25.05 -23.28
N PRO A 128 -7.48 -25.74 -23.17
CA PRO A 128 -8.16 -26.31 -24.32
C PRO A 128 -8.72 -25.24 -25.26
#